data_AF-A0A7L8SIA0-F1
#
_entry.id   AF-A0A7L8SIA0-F1
#
_cell.length_a   1.000
_cell.length_b   1.000
_cell.length_c   1.000
_cell.angle_alpha   90.00
_cell.angle_beta   90.00
_cell.angle_gamma   90.00
#
_symmetry.space_group_name_H-M   'P 1'
#
loop_
_entity.id
_entity.type
_entity.pdbx_description
1 polymer ?
#
loop_
_entity_poly.entity_id
_entity_poly.type
_entity_poly.pdbx_seq_one_letter_code
_entity_poly.pdbx_strand_id
1 'polypeptide(L)'
;MFIPIMAEAHTRPQSTRPSRERLNHSPAASTKQDTCTYHLVRVSRNRKTGPIPVTTTSANSCPPSCSFKGNGCYAESGPLAIHWRSVSEGRRGHTFDELLEEIATLRRHALWRHNQAGDLTPETPGVIDSRKLTRLAMANRGRRGFTYTHYPPTPQNQAAIRHANWLGFTVNLSAETLVQADAYADLGIAPVVVVLPQGTSKPTRTPAGRQVIVCPASTGNSDCLNCGICQQRDRAAIVGFPAHGAGAERVQEIFLEGRLS
;
A
#
# COMPACT_ATOMS: atom_id res chain seq x y z
N MET A 1 17.07 56.30 -58.90
CA MET A 1 15.63 56.48 -59.22
C MET A 1 14.87 55.51 -58.35
N PHE A 2 14.46 55.96 -57.16
CA PHE A 2 13.82 55.16 -56.11
C PHE A 2 12.30 55.24 -56.29
N ILE A 3 11.64 54.09 -56.45
CA ILE A 3 10.18 53.96 -56.45
C ILE A 3 9.78 53.33 -55.10
N PRO A 4 9.02 54.01 -54.22
CA PRO A 4 8.57 53.41 -52.97
C PRO A 4 7.28 52.64 -53.22
N ILE A 5 7.25 51.37 -52.80
CA ILE A 5 6.04 50.55 -52.75
C ILE A 5 5.41 50.77 -51.36
N MET A 6 4.23 51.37 -51.33
CA MET A 6 3.40 51.53 -50.15
C MET A 6 2.86 50.16 -49.73
N ALA A 7 3.15 49.72 -48.50
CA ALA A 7 2.56 48.53 -47.91
C ALA A 7 1.24 48.89 -47.23
N GLU A 8 0.13 48.36 -47.75
CA GLU A 8 -1.20 48.48 -47.14
C GLU A 8 -1.28 47.67 -45.84
N ALA A 9 -1.74 48.32 -44.77
CA ALA A 9 -1.97 47.69 -43.48
C ALA A 9 -3.28 46.89 -43.51
N HIS A 10 -3.19 45.57 -43.64
CA HIS A 10 -4.34 44.70 -43.43
C HIS A 10 -4.64 44.57 -41.92
N THR A 11 -5.77 45.15 -41.52
CA THR A 11 -6.36 45.03 -40.19
C THR A 11 -6.88 43.61 -39.97
N ARG A 12 -6.44 42.98 -38.88
CA ARG A 12 -6.85 41.63 -38.47
C ARG A 12 -8.26 41.69 -37.86
N PRO A 13 -9.23 40.85 -38.28
CA PRO A 13 -10.57 40.87 -37.69
C PRO A 13 -10.53 40.37 -36.24
N GLN A 14 -11.16 41.13 -35.34
CA GLN A 14 -11.34 40.77 -33.93
C GLN A 14 -12.35 39.62 -33.82
N SER A 15 -11.88 38.46 -33.34
CA SER A 15 -12.71 37.30 -33.01
C SER A 15 -13.41 37.52 -31.67
N THR A 16 -14.68 37.92 -31.68
CA THR A 16 -15.55 37.93 -30.49
C THR A 16 -16.06 36.52 -30.20
N ARG A 17 -15.34 35.76 -29.36
CA ARG A 17 -15.90 34.55 -28.74
C ARG A 17 -16.64 34.94 -27.46
N PRO A 18 -17.91 34.56 -27.27
CA PRO A 18 -18.60 34.79 -26.01
C PRO A 18 -17.93 33.97 -24.90
N SER A 19 -17.75 34.61 -23.74
CA SER A 19 -17.20 34.00 -22.53
C SER A 19 -18.08 32.83 -22.11
N ARG A 20 -17.54 31.60 -22.16
CA ARG A 20 -18.18 30.44 -21.53
C ARG A 20 -18.17 30.67 -20.01
N GLU A 21 -19.35 30.97 -19.49
CA GLU A 21 -19.65 30.97 -18.07
C GLU A 21 -19.22 29.62 -17.48
N ARG A 22 -18.33 29.67 -16.51
CA ARG A 22 -17.76 28.49 -15.87
C ARG A 22 -18.85 27.94 -14.96
N LEU A 23 -19.58 26.92 -15.43
CA LEU A 23 -20.51 26.17 -14.60
C LEU A 23 -19.72 25.56 -13.44
N ASN A 24 -19.85 26.16 -12.25
CA ASN A 24 -19.35 25.62 -10.99
C ASN A 24 -20.10 24.32 -10.69
N HIS A 25 -19.62 23.22 -11.24
CA HIS A 25 -19.93 21.90 -10.72
C HIS A 25 -19.08 21.70 -9.47
N SER A 26 -19.56 22.18 -8.33
CA SER A 26 -19.14 21.64 -7.04
C SER A 26 -19.53 20.16 -7.02
N PRO A 27 -18.58 19.21 -6.97
CA PRO A 27 -18.97 17.84 -6.72
C PRO A 27 -19.49 17.81 -5.29
N ALA A 28 -20.77 17.47 -5.13
CA ALA A 28 -21.34 17.13 -3.84
C ALA A 28 -20.55 15.94 -3.30
N ALA A 29 -19.55 16.23 -2.47
CA ALA A 29 -18.81 15.24 -1.73
C ALA A 29 -19.81 14.59 -0.77
N SER A 30 -20.16 13.34 -1.03
CA SER A 30 -20.74 12.47 -0.02
C SER A 30 -19.66 12.27 1.05
N THR A 31 -19.60 13.17 2.02
CA THR A 31 -18.65 13.13 3.13
C THR A 31 -19.14 12.12 4.14
N LYS A 32 -19.03 10.82 3.83
CA LYS A 32 -18.78 9.86 4.91
C LYS A 32 -17.46 10.31 5.55
N GLN A 33 -17.54 10.80 6.78
CA GLN A 33 -16.38 11.20 7.58
C GLN A 33 -15.34 10.07 7.52
N ASP A 34 -14.09 10.39 7.19
CA ASP A 34 -13.03 9.41 7.29
C ASP A 34 -12.86 8.99 8.75
N THR A 35 -13.10 7.71 9.03
CA THR A 35 -12.97 7.17 10.38
C THR A 35 -11.52 6.82 10.72
N CYS A 36 -10.63 6.75 9.73
CA CYS A 36 -9.24 6.40 9.95
C CYS A 36 -8.35 7.64 10.10
N THR A 37 -7.29 7.50 10.88
CA THR A 37 -6.20 8.48 11.02
C THR A 37 -4.93 7.93 10.37
N TYR A 38 -4.22 8.78 9.64
CA TYR A 38 -3.05 8.40 8.85
C TYR A 38 -1.84 9.23 9.26
N HIS A 39 -0.67 8.62 9.33
CA HIS A 39 0.55 9.35 9.68
C HIS A 39 1.71 8.93 8.82
N LEU A 40 2.35 9.88 8.12
CA LEU A 40 3.58 9.65 7.37
C LEU A 40 4.81 9.94 8.24
N VAL A 41 5.71 8.98 8.32
CA VAL A 41 7.08 9.19 8.77
C VAL A 41 7.96 9.29 7.52
N ARG A 42 8.45 10.49 7.21
CA ARG A 42 9.25 10.75 5.99
C ARG A 42 10.57 9.97 5.96
N VAL A 43 11.19 9.74 7.12
CA VAL A 43 12.45 8.99 7.26
C VAL A 43 12.30 7.96 8.37
N SER A 44 12.09 6.70 7.99
CA SER A 44 11.93 5.61 8.95
C SER A 44 13.24 5.30 9.68
N ARG A 45 13.14 4.99 10.98
CA ARG A 45 14.23 4.43 11.80
C ARG A 45 14.14 2.91 11.93
N ASN A 46 13.18 2.27 11.26
CA ASN A 46 13.04 0.82 11.27
C ASN A 46 14.12 0.19 10.38
N ARG A 47 14.99 -0.62 10.99
CA ARG A 47 16.08 -1.33 10.30
C ARG A 47 15.59 -2.15 9.10
N LYS A 48 14.39 -2.74 9.16
CA LYS A 48 13.85 -3.55 8.06
C LYS A 48 13.51 -2.70 6.83
N THR A 49 13.00 -1.50 7.04
CA THR A 49 12.62 -0.61 5.93
C THR A 49 13.80 0.19 5.41
N GLY A 50 14.83 0.41 6.25
CA GLY A 50 15.79 1.47 6.01
C GLY A 50 15.12 2.85 6.07
N PRO A 51 15.78 3.91 5.59
CA PRO A 51 15.27 5.28 5.68
C PRO A 51 14.22 5.64 4.62
N ILE A 52 13.45 4.66 4.12
CA ILE A 52 12.31 4.96 3.23
C ILE A 52 11.17 5.63 4.01
N PRO A 53 10.32 6.43 3.34
CA PRO A 53 9.08 6.91 3.93
C PRO A 53 8.15 5.72 4.24
N VAL A 54 7.48 5.79 5.39
CA VAL A 54 6.52 4.78 5.84
C VAL A 54 5.28 5.46 6.41
N THR A 55 4.10 4.92 6.12
CA THR A 55 2.88 5.39 6.75
C THR A 55 2.45 4.45 7.87
N THR A 56 1.58 4.94 8.75
CA THR A 56 0.80 4.16 9.72
C THR A 56 -0.66 4.56 9.54
N THR A 57 -1.57 3.58 9.52
CA THR A 57 -3.01 3.84 9.55
C THR A 57 -3.60 3.31 10.86
N SER A 58 -4.58 4.01 11.42
CA SER A 58 -5.24 3.66 12.68
C SER A 58 -5.79 2.22 12.69
N ALA A 59 -5.90 1.62 13.88
CA ALA A 59 -6.23 0.21 14.06
C ALA A 59 -7.61 -0.22 13.51
N ASN A 60 -8.55 0.72 13.36
CA ASN A 60 -9.84 0.47 12.72
C ASN A 60 -9.74 0.23 11.20
N SER A 61 -8.56 0.39 10.60
CA SER A 61 -8.31 -0.04 9.22
C SER A 61 -8.11 -1.54 9.05
N CYS A 62 -7.78 -2.28 10.12
CA CYS A 62 -7.54 -3.72 10.02
C CYS A 62 -8.86 -4.50 9.82
N PRO A 63 -8.88 -5.51 8.92
CA PRO A 63 -10.08 -6.31 8.71
C PRO A 63 -10.40 -7.13 9.97
N PRO A 64 -11.70 -7.37 10.26
CA PRO A 64 -12.12 -8.16 11.42
C PRO A 64 -11.64 -9.62 11.34
N SER A 65 -11.41 -10.14 10.14
CA SER A 65 -10.96 -11.51 9.86
C SER A 65 -9.44 -11.70 9.98
N CYS A 66 -8.67 -10.68 10.36
CA CYS A 66 -7.21 -10.82 10.49
C CYS A 66 -6.87 -11.75 11.67
N SER A 67 -6.29 -12.92 11.37
CA SER A 67 -5.93 -13.94 12.36
C SER A 67 -4.88 -13.47 13.37
N PHE A 68 -4.08 -12.46 13.02
CA PHE A 68 -3.03 -11.92 13.89
C PHE A 68 -3.55 -10.88 14.89
N LYS A 69 -4.76 -10.33 14.68
CA LYS A 69 -5.32 -9.28 15.54
C LYS A 69 -5.56 -9.80 16.95
N GLY A 70 -4.92 -9.20 17.95
CA GLY A 70 -4.91 -9.69 19.34
C GLY A 70 -4.20 -11.04 19.52
N ASN A 71 -3.55 -11.56 18.48
CA ASN A 71 -3.02 -12.91 18.41
C ASN A 71 -1.64 -12.95 17.74
N GLY A 72 -0.76 -12.03 18.15
CA GLY A 72 0.63 -11.99 17.69
C GLY A 72 0.93 -10.98 16.58
N CYS A 73 0.01 -10.06 16.29
CA CYS A 73 0.25 -8.95 15.36
C CYS A 73 1.51 -8.16 15.74
N TYR A 74 2.40 -8.00 14.77
CA TYR A 74 3.65 -7.24 14.94
C TYR A 74 3.41 -5.81 15.48
N ALA A 75 2.33 -5.16 15.03
CA ALA A 75 1.99 -3.79 15.40
C ALA A 75 1.52 -3.63 16.85
N GLU A 76 1.17 -4.73 17.53
CA GLU A 76 0.67 -4.71 18.91
C GLU A 76 1.78 -4.77 19.96
N SER A 77 3.06 -4.80 19.53
CA SER A 77 4.21 -4.92 20.43
C SER A 77 5.24 -3.80 20.28
N GLY A 78 6.01 -3.58 21.36
CA GLY A 78 7.18 -2.70 21.40
C GLY A 78 6.89 -1.22 21.11
N PRO A 79 7.90 -0.45 20.64
CA PRO A 79 7.75 0.96 20.32
C PRO A 79 6.70 1.25 19.23
N LEU A 80 6.50 0.30 18.30
CA LEU A 80 5.50 0.43 17.25
C LEU A 80 4.09 0.47 17.86
N ALA A 81 3.78 -0.34 18.88
CA ALA A 81 2.48 -0.32 19.55
C ALA A 81 2.14 1.04 20.16
N ILE A 82 3.12 1.71 20.78
CA ILE A 82 2.93 3.05 21.37
C ILE A 82 2.62 4.08 20.28
N HIS A 83 3.38 4.02 19.18
CA HIS A 83 3.14 4.89 18.03
C HIS A 83 1.77 4.62 17.39
N TRP A 84 1.43 3.34 17.17
CA TRP A 84 0.19 2.93 16.53
C TRP A 84 -1.04 3.26 17.36
N ARG A 85 -0.95 3.15 18.69
CA ARG A 85 -1.98 3.62 19.63
C ARG A 85 -2.20 5.12 19.50
N SER A 86 -1.14 5.92 19.49
CA SER A 86 -1.24 7.38 19.32
C SER A 86 -1.90 7.76 17.99
N VAL A 87 -1.65 7.02 16.91
CA VAL A 87 -2.35 7.22 15.63
C VAL A 87 -3.81 6.78 15.72
N SER A 88 -4.08 5.63 16.34
CA SER A 88 -5.42 5.06 16.45
C SER A 88 -6.37 5.90 17.31
N GLU A 89 -5.84 6.62 18.29
CA GLU A 89 -6.60 7.54 19.15
C GLU A 89 -6.68 8.96 18.57
N GLY A 90 -6.18 9.19 17.34
CA GLY A 90 -6.20 10.51 16.71
C GLY A 90 -5.22 11.54 17.31
N ARG A 91 -4.40 11.14 18.29
CA ARG A 91 -3.38 12.02 18.92
C ARG A 91 -2.19 12.32 18.00
N ARG A 92 -2.04 11.59 16.89
CA ARG A 92 -1.00 11.79 15.89
C ARG A 92 -1.51 11.39 14.51
N GLY A 93 -1.29 12.24 13.52
CA GLY A 93 -1.65 11.98 12.13
C GLY A 93 -2.67 12.98 11.61
N HIS A 94 -3.21 12.65 10.46
CA HIS A 94 -3.93 13.51 9.56
C HIS A 94 -5.11 12.76 8.94
N THR A 95 -5.95 13.50 8.24
CA THR A 95 -6.98 12.97 7.36
C THR A 95 -6.35 12.24 6.16
N PHE A 96 -7.16 11.49 5.42
CA PHE A 96 -6.69 10.83 4.20
C PHE A 96 -6.27 11.82 3.12
N ASP A 97 -6.97 12.94 2.99
CA ASP A 97 -6.65 13.93 1.95
C ASP A 97 -5.28 14.58 2.20
N GLU A 98 -5.00 14.95 3.45
CA GLU A 98 -3.67 15.43 3.88
C GLU A 98 -2.58 14.36 3.65
N LEU A 99 -2.87 13.07 3.92
CA LEU A 99 -1.92 11.99 3.61
C LEU A 99 -1.58 11.97 2.10
N LEU A 100 -2.58 12.12 1.23
CA LEU A 100 -2.36 12.12 -0.23
C LEU A 100 -1.49 13.30 -0.66
N GLU A 101 -1.70 14.47 -0.06
CA GLU A 101 -0.85 15.65 -0.27
C GLU A 101 0.59 15.38 0.15
N GLU A 102 0.81 14.78 1.32
CA GLU A 102 2.15 14.41 1.77
C GLU A 102 2.82 13.39 0.85
N ILE A 103 2.11 12.37 0.39
CA ILE A 103 2.63 11.38 -0.59
C ILE A 103 3.00 12.08 -1.90
N ALA A 104 2.20 13.06 -2.32
CA ALA A 104 2.46 13.88 -3.50
C ALA A 104 3.70 14.82 -3.35
N THR A 105 4.29 14.93 -2.15
CA THR A 105 5.57 15.63 -1.95
C THR A 105 6.78 14.70 -1.97
N LEU A 106 6.58 13.38 -1.92
CA LEU A 106 7.70 12.44 -1.96
C LEU A 106 8.47 12.56 -3.28
N ARG A 107 9.80 12.45 -3.18
CA ARG A 107 10.72 12.49 -4.33
C ARG A 107 10.27 11.51 -5.41
N ARG A 108 10.38 11.91 -6.69
CA ARG A 108 10.10 11.03 -7.82
C ARG A 108 10.92 9.74 -7.70
N HIS A 109 10.28 8.62 -8.02
CA HIS A 109 10.79 7.26 -7.94
C HIS A 109 11.20 6.80 -6.53
N ALA A 110 10.86 7.56 -5.46
CA ALA A 110 11.08 7.11 -4.10
C ALA A 110 10.31 5.82 -3.84
N LEU A 111 11.03 4.82 -3.32
CA LEU A 111 10.43 3.65 -2.70
C LEU A 111 9.86 4.08 -1.35
N TRP A 112 8.60 3.71 -1.08
CA TRP A 112 7.96 3.98 0.20
C TRP A 112 6.98 2.85 0.53
N ARG A 113 6.75 2.62 1.81
CA ARG A 113 5.84 1.57 2.28
C ARG A 113 4.60 2.20 2.87
N HIS A 114 3.45 1.92 2.27
CA HIS A 114 2.19 2.19 2.92
C HIS A 114 1.94 1.09 3.97
N ASN A 115 1.85 1.57 5.20
CA ASN A 115 1.57 0.88 6.44
C ASN A 115 2.69 -0.04 6.97
N GLN A 116 3.39 0.49 7.98
CA GLN A 116 4.12 -0.31 8.97
C GLN A 116 3.18 -0.89 10.05
N ALA A 117 2.01 -0.27 10.25
CA ALA A 117 0.90 -0.73 11.08
C ALA A 117 -0.42 -0.18 10.51
N GLY A 118 -1.52 -0.89 10.76
CA GLY A 118 -2.79 -0.72 10.05
C GLY A 118 -2.80 -1.42 8.70
N ASP A 119 -3.92 -1.33 8.00
CA ASP A 119 -4.16 -1.93 6.67
C ASP A 119 -4.84 -0.89 5.75
N LEU A 120 -5.31 -1.29 4.58
CA LEU A 120 -6.04 -0.44 3.65
C LEU A 120 -7.33 0.10 4.27
N THR A 121 -7.72 1.32 3.89
CA THR A 121 -8.92 1.97 4.43
C THR A 121 -10.18 1.15 4.09
N PRO A 122 -11.02 0.78 5.08
CA PRO A 122 -12.28 0.09 4.84
C PRO A 122 -13.38 1.03 4.37
N GLU A 123 -14.28 0.53 3.52
CA GLU A 123 -15.61 1.10 3.31
C GLU A 123 -16.58 0.60 4.39
N THR A 124 -16.48 -0.69 4.70
CA THR A 124 -17.17 -1.41 5.77
C THR A 124 -16.24 -2.49 6.32
N PRO A 125 -16.52 -3.11 7.49
CA PRO A 125 -15.69 -4.20 8.01
C PRO A 125 -15.45 -5.30 6.97
N GLY A 126 -14.18 -5.57 6.65
CA GLY A 126 -13.78 -6.62 5.70
C GLY A 126 -13.85 -6.23 4.21
N VAL A 127 -14.26 -4.99 3.89
CA VAL A 127 -14.34 -4.48 2.51
C VAL A 127 -13.47 -3.24 2.35
N ILE A 128 -12.54 -3.28 1.40
CA ILE A 128 -11.66 -2.16 1.08
C ILE A 128 -12.47 -1.03 0.42
N ASP A 129 -12.24 0.21 0.85
CA ASP A 129 -12.73 1.40 0.14
C ASP A 129 -11.97 1.54 -1.19
N SER A 130 -12.59 1.03 -2.25
CA SER A 130 -12.02 1.05 -3.61
C SER A 130 -11.73 2.46 -4.12
N ARG A 131 -12.51 3.47 -3.71
CA ARG A 131 -12.31 4.86 -4.13
C ARG A 131 -11.06 5.42 -3.47
N LYS A 132 -10.90 5.22 -2.16
CA LYS A 132 -9.70 5.65 -1.43
C LYS A 132 -8.46 4.93 -1.92
N LEU A 133 -8.50 3.60 -2.11
CA LEU A 133 -7.35 2.88 -2.66
C LEU A 133 -6.96 3.40 -4.06
N THR A 134 -7.93 3.73 -4.91
CA THR A 134 -7.66 4.35 -6.21
C THR A 134 -7.00 5.72 -6.07
N ARG A 135 -7.50 6.58 -5.17
CA ARG A 135 -6.91 7.90 -4.89
C ARG A 135 -5.48 7.80 -4.34
N LEU A 136 -5.22 6.83 -3.47
CA LEU A 136 -3.88 6.51 -2.99
C LEU A 136 -2.94 6.11 -4.13
N ALA A 137 -3.40 5.22 -5.00
CA ALA A 137 -2.64 4.78 -6.17
C ALA A 137 -2.36 5.94 -7.15
N MET A 138 -3.31 6.88 -7.31
CA MET A 138 -3.09 8.11 -8.07
C MET A 138 -2.04 9.03 -7.45
N ALA A 139 -2.10 9.28 -6.14
CA ALA A 139 -1.10 10.08 -5.43
C ALA A 139 0.31 9.45 -5.50
N ASN A 140 0.35 8.11 -5.53
CA ASN A 140 1.57 7.35 -5.74
C ASN A 140 2.19 7.50 -7.15
N ARG A 141 1.47 8.01 -8.16
CA ARG A 141 1.98 8.07 -9.54
C ARG A 141 3.36 8.76 -9.59
N GLY A 142 4.32 8.11 -10.23
CA GLY A 142 5.71 8.58 -10.29
C GLY A 142 6.55 8.29 -9.04
N ARG A 143 6.00 7.56 -8.06
CA ARG A 143 6.70 6.96 -6.90
C ARG A 143 6.56 5.44 -6.97
N ARG A 144 7.18 4.76 -6.02
CA ARG A 144 7.25 3.30 -5.94
C ARG A 144 6.64 2.83 -4.62
N GLY A 145 5.36 3.12 -4.42
CA GLY A 145 4.62 2.73 -3.23
C GLY A 145 4.24 1.26 -3.25
N PHE A 146 4.32 0.61 -2.09
CA PHE A 146 3.81 -0.74 -1.90
C PHE A 146 3.21 -0.93 -0.51
N THR A 147 2.36 -1.93 -0.36
CA THR A 147 1.74 -2.31 0.92
C THR A 147 1.48 -3.80 1.00
N TYR A 148 1.01 -4.25 2.16
CA TYR A 148 0.52 -5.60 2.41
C TYR A 148 -0.90 -5.49 2.93
N THR A 149 -1.76 -6.44 2.55
CA THR A 149 -3.13 -6.46 3.04
C THR A 149 -3.52 -7.82 3.58
N HIS A 150 -4.21 -7.83 4.70
CA HIS A 150 -4.86 -8.98 5.32
C HIS A 150 -6.37 -9.04 4.99
N TYR A 151 -6.87 -8.14 4.14
CA TYR A 151 -8.25 -8.22 3.66
C TYR A 151 -8.42 -9.49 2.82
N PRO A 152 -9.49 -10.27 3.05
CA PRO A 152 -9.76 -11.44 2.23
C PRO A 152 -9.99 -10.99 0.78
N PRO A 153 -9.46 -11.70 -0.23
CA PRO A 153 -9.63 -11.35 -1.63
C PRO A 153 -11.04 -11.75 -2.11
N THR A 154 -12.08 -11.13 -1.54
CA THR A 154 -13.45 -11.20 -2.08
C THR A 154 -13.50 -10.55 -3.46
N PRO A 155 -14.49 -10.85 -4.32
CA PRO A 155 -14.56 -10.26 -5.67
C PRO A 155 -14.44 -8.72 -5.70
N GLN A 156 -15.03 -8.04 -4.71
CA GLN A 156 -14.92 -6.58 -4.55
C GLN A 156 -13.50 -6.14 -4.19
N ASN A 157 -12.87 -6.79 -3.21
CA ASN A 157 -11.49 -6.48 -2.80
C ASN A 157 -10.50 -6.81 -3.93
N GLN A 158 -10.70 -7.92 -4.65
CA GLN A 158 -9.88 -8.28 -5.80
C GLN A 158 -9.89 -7.20 -6.88
N ALA A 159 -11.07 -6.66 -7.22
CA ALA A 159 -11.19 -5.59 -8.21
C ALA A 159 -10.41 -4.33 -7.79
N ALA A 160 -10.54 -3.92 -6.53
CA ALA A 160 -9.83 -2.76 -5.98
C ALA A 160 -8.30 -2.96 -5.97
N ILE A 161 -7.84 -4.12 -5.50
CA ILE A 161 -6.42 -4.50 -5.43
C ILE A 161 -5.80 -4.55 -6.83
N ARG A 162 -6.46 -5.24 -7.77
CA ARG A 162 -6.01 -5.33 -9.17
C ARG A 162 -5.89 -3.96 -9.80
N HIS A 163 -6.85 -3.06 -9.55
CA HIS A 163 -6.82 -1.71 -10.08
C HIS A 163 -5.64 -0.89 -9.51
N ALA A 164 -5.39 -0.94 -8.20
CA ALA A 164 -4.25 -0.27 -7.58
C ALA A 164 -2.90 -0.76 -8.13
N ASN A 165 -2.76 -2.07 -8.29
CA ASN A 165 -1.59 -2.71 -8.88
C ASN A 165 -1.39 -2.33 -10.35
N TRP A 166 -2.47 -2.16 -11.12
CA TRP A 166 -2.41 -1.67 -12.49
C TRP A 166 -1.92 -0.20 -12.55
N LEU A 167 -2.31 0.61 -11.57
CA LEU A 167 -1.90 2.01 -11.43
C LEU A 167 -0.49 2.21 -10.88
N GLY A 168 0.22 1.13 -10.50
CA GLY A 168 1.61 1.17 -10.05
C GLY A 168 1.79 1.37 -8.55
N PHE A 169 0.72 1.23 -7.76
CA PHE A 169 0.80 1.10 -6.30
C PHE A 169 0.66 -0.37 -5.91
N THR A 170 1.75 -1.00 -5.49
CA THR A 170 1.82 -2.46 -5.35
C THR A 170 1.22 -2.93 -4.03
N VAL A 171 0.01 -3.48 -4.07
CA VAL A 171 -0.62 -4.19 -2.97
C VAL A 171 -0.24 -5.67 -3.04
N ASN A 172 0.36 -6.18 -1.97
CA ASN A 172 0.72 -7.58 -1.81
C ASN A 172 -0.37 -8.31 -0.99
N LEU A 173 -0.79 -9.49 -1.45
CA LEU A 173 -1.68 -10.36 -0.68
C LEU A 173 -0.88 -11.09 0.41
N SER A 174 -1.30 -10.95 1.67
CA SER A 174 -0.67 -11.61 2.82
C SER A 174 -1.32 -12.96 3.10
N ALA A 175 -0.61 -14.04 2.81
CA ALA A 175 -1.01 -15.40 3.17
C ALA A 175 -0.45 -15.82 4.53
N GLU A 176 -1.21 -16.67 5.21
CA GLU A 176 -0.90 -17.24 6.51
C GLU A 176 -0.29 -18.65 6.37
N THR A 177 -0.50 -19.31 5.23
CA THR A 177 -0.01 -20.66 4.96
C THR A 177 0.51 -20.78 3.53
N LEU A 178 1.31 -21.82 3.25
CA LEU A 178 1.81 -22.07 1.89
C LEU A 178 0.69 -22.46 0.92
N VAL A 179 -0.34 -23.17 1.38
CA VAL A 179 -1.53 -23.54 0.57
C VAL A 179 -2.34 -22.29 0.23
N GLN A 180 -2.57 -21.41 1.21
CA GLN A 180 -3.25 -20.14 0.96
C GLN A 180 -2.42 -19.24 0.03
N ALA A 181 -1.09 -19.29 0.13
CA ALA A 181 -0.22 -18.56 -0.78
C ALA A 181 -0.36 -19.05 -2.24
N ASP A 182 -0.54 -20.35 -2.46
CA ASP A 182 -0.89 -20.89 -3.78
C ASP A 182 -2.24 -20.37 -4.26
N ALA A 183 -3.27 -20.47 -3.43
CA ALA A 183 -4.61 -19.98 -3.77
C ALA A 183 -4.62 -18.48 -4.11
N TYR A 184 -3.86 -17.66 -3.40
CA TYR A 184 -3.72 -16.24 -3.70
C TYR A 184 -2.91 -15.98 -4.97
N ALA A 185 -1.92 -16.81 -5.27
CA ALA A 185 -1.15 -16.70 -6.50
C ALA A 185 -2.00 -17.08 -7.72
N ASP A 186 -2.89 -18.06 -7.59
CA ASP A 186 -3.81 -18.49 -8.65
C ASP A 186 -4.80 -17.39 -9.07
N LEU A 187 -5.07 -16.40 -8.21
CA LEU A 187 -5.90 -15.25 -8.55
C LEU A 187 -5.27 -14.37 -9.65
N GLY A 188 -3.93 -14.35 -9.76
CA GLY A 188 -3.23 -13.57 -10.78
C GLY A 188 -3.41 -12.04 -10.71
N ILE A 189 -3.86 -11.50 -9.57
CA ILE A 189 -4.17 -10.07 -9.41
C ILE A 189 -3.07 -9.24 -8.71
N ALA A 190 -2.18 -9.91 -7.98
CA ALA A 190 -1.24 -9.27 -7.07
C ALA A 190 -0.07 -10.20 -6.75
N PRO A 191 1.10 -9.65 -6.41
CA PRO A 191 2.15 -10.45 -5.82
C PRO A 191 1.76 -10.94 -4.42
N VAL A 192 2.25 -12.12 -4.06
CA VAL A 192 1.93 -12.78 -2.79
C VAL A 192 3.11 -12.71 -1.84
N VAL A 193 2.78 -12.59 -0.56
CA VAL A 193 3.70 -12.83 0.55
C VAL A 193 3.09 -13.84 1.51
N VAL A 194 3.92 -14.53 2.26
CA VAL A 194 3.47 -15.55 3.20
C VAL A 194 4.25 -15.46 4.50
N VAL A 195 3.60 -15.67 5.63
CA VAL A 195 4.31 -15.86 6.89
C VAL A 195 5.05 -17.21 6.88
N LEU A 196 6.16 -17.31 7.60
CA LEU A 196 6.93 -18.54 7.75
C LEU A 196 7.21 -18.81 9.22
N PRO A 197 7.46 -20.08 9.60
CA PRO A 197 7.91 -20.41 10.95
C PRO A 197 9.13 -19.59 11.38
N GLN A 198 9.24 -19.34 12.67
CA GLN A 198 10.36 -18.64 13.27
C GLN A 198 11.68 -19.36 12.92
N GLY A 199 12.74 -18.58 12.67
CA GLY A 199 14.04 -19.12 12.32
C GLY A 199 14.20 -19.61 10.87
N THR A 200 13.14 -19.58 10.05
CA THR A 200 13.24 -19.94 8.63
C THR A 200 14.20 -18.98 7.92
N SER A 201 15.33 -19.50 7.43
CA SER A 201 16.38 -18.70 6.78
C SER A 201 16.67 -19.14 5.34
N LYS A 202 16.23 -20.33 4.95
CA LYS A 202 16.43 -20.89 3.61
C LYS A 202 15.15 -20.75 2.77
N PRO A 203 15.26 -20.49 1.46
CA PRO A 203 14.12 -20.57 0.55
C PRO A 203 13.44 -21.94 0.61
N THR A 204 12.14 -21.96 0.32
CA THR A 204 11.33 -23.18 0.26
C THR A 204 10.42 -23.15 -0.96
N ARG A 205 9.53 -24.15 -1.09
CA ARG A 205 8.48 -24.20 -2.10
C ARG A 205 7.12 -24.39 -1.45
N THR A 206 6.09 -23.87 -2.09
CA THR A 206 4.70 -24.21 -1.79
C THR A 206 4.35 -25.61 -2.30
N PRO A 207 3.21 -26.21 -1.88
CA PRO A 207 2.73 -27.48 -2.43
C PRO A 207 2.54 -27.48 -3.95
N ALA A 208 2.09 -26.37 -4.56
CA ALA A 208 2.03 -26.25 -6.02
C ALA A 208 3.39 -25.96 -6.68
N GLY A 209 4.49 -26.07 -5.93
CA GLY A 209 5.86 -25.94 -6.43
C GLY A 209 6.34 -24.50 -6.61
N ARG A 210 5.58 -23.48 -6.18
CA ARG A 210 5.98 -22.07 -6.33
C ARG A 210 7.15 -21.74 -5.41
N GLN A 211 8.09 -20.95 -5.91
CA GLN A 211 9.26 -20.56 -5.12
C GLN A 211 8.89 -19.56 -4.04
N VAL A 212 9.32 -19.83 -2.81
CA VAL A 212 9.21 -18.93 -1.66
C VAL A 212 10.61 -18.52 -1.23
N ILE A 213 10.98 -17.26 -1.47
CA ILE A 213 12.24 -16.70 -0.96
C ILE A 213 12.02 -16.14 0.44
N VAL A 214 13.04 -16.17 1.30
CA VAL A 214 12.96 -15.51 2.61
C VAL A 214 13.29 -14.03 2.45
N CYS A 215 12.48 -13.15 3.03
CA CYS A 215 12.72 -11.71 3.02
C CYS A 215 14.13 -11.39 3.57
N PRO A 216 15.02 -10.74 2.78
CA PRO A 216 16.37 -10.42 3.22
C PRO A 216 16.43 -9.50 4.45
N ALA A 217 15.40 -8.65 4.63
CA ALA A 217 15.29 -7.79 5.81
C ALA A 217 14.92 -8.56 7.09
N SER A 218 14.37 -9.76 6.98
CA SER A 218 14.11 -10.63 8.13
C SER A 218 15.36 -11.41 8.57
N THR A 219 16.30 -11.66 7.66
CA THR A 219 17.57 -12.34 7.96
C THR A 219 18.72 -11.38 8.26
N GLY A 220 18.50 -10.07 8.12
CA GLY A 220 19.52 -9.04 8.33
C GLY A 220 20.46 -8.82 7.15
N ASN A 221 20.18 -9.42 5.99
CA ASN A 221 21.04 -9.35 4.80
C ASN A 221 20.80 -8.09 3.94
N SER A 222 19.67 -7.40 4.12
CA SER A 222 19.33 -6.17 3.40
C SER A 222 18.25 -5.38 4.14
N ASP A 223 17.75 -4.31 3.54
CA ASP A 223 16.57 -3.57 3.97
C ASP A 223 15.63 -3.31 2.76
N CYS A 224 14.46 -2.73 2.99
CA CYS A 224 13.54 -2.43 1.89
C CYS A 224 14.13 -1.43 0.90
N LEU A 225 14.87 -0.41 1.36
CA LEU A 225 15.48 0.60 0.48
C LEU A 225 16.34 -0.05 -0.62
N ASN A 226 17.18 -1.00 -0.22
CA ASN A 226 18.11 -1.67 -1.13
C ASN A 226 17.46 -2.83 -1.88
N CYS A 227 16.49 -3.53 -1.28
CA CYS A 227 15.85 -4.69 -1.89
C CYS A 227 14.70 -4.33 -2.85
N GLY A 228 13.70 -3.58 -2.39
CA GLY A 228 12.55 -3.13 -3.19
C GLY A 228 11.66 -4.22 -3.81
N ILE A 229 11.89 -5.52 -3.55
CA ILE A 229 11.19 -6.61 -4.26
C ILE A 229 9.67 -6.61 -4.00
N CYS A 230 9.24 -6.16 -2.81
CA CYS A 230 7.82 -6.09 -2.47
C CYS A 230 7.04 -5.05 -3.28
N GLN A 231 7.73 -4.11 -3.93
CA GLN A 231 7.13 -3.18 -4.89
C GLN A 231 7.08 -3.76 -6.32
N GLN A 232 7.87 -4.79 -6.63
CA GLN A 232 7.82 -5.45 -7.93
C GLN A 232 6.56 -6.30 -8.02
N ARG A 233 5.57 -5.80 -8.77
CA ARG A 233 4.26 -6.45 -8.96
C ARG A 233 4.40 -7.80 -9.67
N ASP A 234 5.20 -7.82 -10.74
CA ASP A 234 5.31 -8.97 -11.65
C ASP A 234 6.43 -9.95 -11.26
N ARG A 235 6.81 -9.96 -9.98
CA ARG A 235 7.87 -10.88 -9.49
C ARG A 235 7.37 -12.33 -9.52
N ALA A 236 8.25 -13.25 -9.89
CA ALA A 236 7.93 -14.68 -9.95
C ALA A 236 7.86 -15.34 -8.56
N ALA A 237 8.60 -14.82 -7.58
CA ALA A 237 8.73 -15.43 -6.26
C ALA A 237 7.73 -14.89 -5.24
N ILE A 238 7.19 -15.80 -4.42
CA ILE A 238 6.49 -15.46 -3.18
C ILE A 238 7.55 -15.03 -2.15
N VAL A 239 7.28 -13.96 -1.40
CA VAL A 239 8.18 -13.51 -0.33
C VAL A 239 7.69 -14.01 1.01
N GLY A 240 8.52 -14.79 1.68
CA GLY A 240 8.31 -15.35 3.00
C GLY A 240 8.80 -14.44 4.12
N PHE A 241 8.01 -14.31 5.18
CA PHE A 241 8.35 -13.55 6.38
C PHE A 241 8.39 -14.46 7.60
N PRO A 242 9.59 -14.82 8.10
CA PRO A 242 9.70 -15.55 9.36
C PRO A 242 9.03 -14.78 10.51
N ALA A 243 8.22 -15.50 11.29
CA ALA A 243 7.65 -15.00 12.52
C ALA A 243 8.75 -14.51 13.47
N HIS A 244 8.52 -13.38 14.13
CA HIS A 244 9.51 -12.73 14.99
C HIS A 244 8.86 -11.84 16.04
N GLY A 245 9.62 -11.47 17.06
CA GLY A 245 9.14 -10.64 18.17
C GLY A 245 8.27 -11.43 19.15
N ALA A 246 7.61 -10.70 20.06
CA ALA A 246 6.85 -11.30 21.17
C ALA A 246 5.62 -12.11 20.74
N GLY A 247 5.15 -11.95 19.50
CA GLY A 247 4.02 -12.69 18.93
C GLY A 247 4.42 -13.89 18.06
N ALA A 248 5.72 -14.20 17.95
CA ALA A 248 6.22 -15.16 16.96
C ALA A 248 5.61 -16.56 17.09
N GLU A 249 5.49 -17.07 18.32
CA GLU A 249 4.93 -18.40 18.58
C GLU A 249 3.47 -18.51 18.10
N ARG A 250 2.62 -17.55 18.49
CA ARG A 250 1.20 -17.50 18.08
C ARG A 250 1.04 -17.41 16.56
N VAL A 251 1.87 -16.58 15.92
CA VAL A 251 1.86 -16.44 14.45
C VAL A 251 2.31 -17.73 13.76
N GLN A 252 3.30 -18.42 14.35
CA GLN A 252 3.76 -19.71 13.84
C GLN A 252 2.69 -20.80 14.01
N GLU A 253 1.94 -20.81 15.11
CA GLU A 253 0.84 -21.76 15.33
C GLU A 253 -0.20 -21.65 14.22
N ILE A 254 -0.61 -20.43 13.85
CA ILE A 254 -1.53 -20.20 12.71
C ILE A 254 -0.99 -20.80 11.41
N PHE A 255 0.32 -20.62 11.13
CA PHE A 255 0.95 -21.22 9.96
C PHE A 255 0.90 -22.75 9.99
N LEU A 256 1.09 -23.36 11.16
CA LEU A 256 1.14 -24.81 11.34
C LEU A 256 -0.26 -25.45 11.34
N GLU A 257 -1.27 -24.81 11.92
CA GLU A 257 -2.65 -25.28 11.92
C GLU A 257 -3.17 -25.48 10.49
N GLY A 258 -2.89 -24.52 9.60
CA GLY A 258 -3.27 -24.64 8.19
C GLY A 258 -2.43 -25.62 7.35
N ARG A 259 -1.55 -26.42 7.96
CA ARG A 259 -0.94 -27.62 7.34
C ARG A 259 -1.70 -28.91 7.63
N LEU A 260 -2.60 -28.89 8.61
CA LEU A 260 -3.39 -30.05 9.05
C LEU A 260 -4.76 -30.13 8.36
N SER A 261 -5.17 -29.04 7.70
CA SER A 261 -6.38 -28.89 6.88
C SER A 261 -6.10 -29.14 5.41
#